data_AF-A0A935NNQ0-F1
#
_entry.id   AF-A0A935NNQ0-F1
#
_cell.length_a   1.000
_cell.length_b   1.000
_cell.length_c   1.000
_cell.angle_alpha   90.00
_cell.angle_beta   90.00
_cell.angle_gamma   90.00
#
_symmetry.space_group_name_H-M   'P 1'
#
loop_
_entity.id
_entity.type
_entity.pdbx_description
1 polymer ?
#
loop_
_entity_poly.entity_id
_entity_poly.type
_entity_poly.pdbx_seq_one_letter_code
_entity_poly.pdbx_strand_id
1 'polypeptide(L)'
;MGLSLALVVAALAVALALRPWRALRADGVLQPWLACLVLLPWVWAAQRVMPGGVSVQLSGACLLVLMVGWPLAVLSLLPIAAIGAWLGGIAWPQALDHLAWNGMMAATLALSIGLATRRWLPHHPFVFILGRGFIVTALAMMAAGTMSAYVQPPPESTELGSVLLGHWLMAWGEAFSTGMLVAIFVAFKPEWLATWSDARYLPKD
;
A
#
# COMPACT_ATOMS: atom_id res chain seq x y z
N MET A 1 7.51 14.50 -11.81
CA MET A 1 8.85 13.88 -11.86
C MET A 1 9.76 14.22 -10.67
N GLY A 2 10.20 15.47 -10.46
CA GLY A 2 11.21 15.76 -9.41
C GLY A 2 10.80 15.37 -8.00
N LEU A 3 9.56 15.69 -7.60
CA LEU A 3 9.03 15.34 -6.27
C LEU A 3 8.79 13.83 -6.11
N SER A 4 8.26 13.17 -7.14
CA SER A 4 8.03 11.72 -7.16
C SER A 4 9.35 10.96 -6.99
N LEU A 5 10.40 11.38 -7.70
CA LEU A 5 11.74 10.81 -7.55
C LEU A 5 12.29 11.03 -6.14
N ALA A 6 12.18 12.25 -5.61
CA ALA A 6 12.65 12.57 -4.27
C ALA A 6 11.96 11.74 -3.20
N LEU A 7 10.63 11.55 -3.31
CA LEU A 7 9.85 10.69 -2.43
C LEU A 7 10.35 9.25 -2.50
N VAL A 8 10.54 8.72 -3.72
CA VAL A 8 11.01 7.35 -3.93
C VAL A 8 12.40 7.14 -3.32
N VAL A 9 13.34 8.04 -3.61
CA VAL A 9 14.70 7.98 -3.08
C VAL A 9 14.73 8.09 -1.56
N ALA A 10 13.95 9.02 -0.98
CA ALA A 10 13.88 9.20 0.47
C ALA A 10 13.31 7.96 1.17
N ALA A 11 12.20 7.41 0.66
CA ALA A 11 11.60 6.20 1.20
C ALA A 11 12.58 5.00 1.12
N LEU A 12 13.28 4.85 -0.01
CA LEU A 12 14.28 3.80 -0.18
C LEU A 12 15.48 3.96 0.75
N ALA A 13 16.01 5.17 0.89
CA ALA A 13 17.15 5.43 1.76
C ALA A 13 16.82 5.05 3.21
N VAL A 14 15.64 5.46 3.69
CA VAL A 14 15.16 5.11 5.04
C VAL A 14 14.90 3.61 5.14
N ALA A 15 14.24 2.99 4.16
CA ALA A 15 13.98 1.56 4.16
C ALA A 15 15.27 0.74 4.24
N LEU A 16 16.29 1.07 3.42
CA LEU A 16 17.59 0.42 3.41
C LEU A 16 18.34 0.59 4.74
N ALA A 17 18.29 1.79 5.34
CA ALA A 17 18.89 2.05 6.65
C ALA A 17 18.27 1.17 7.75
N LEU A 18 16.98 0.84 7.63
CA LEU A 18 16.26 -0.06 8.54
C LEU A 18 16.54 -1.56 8.29
N ARG A 19 17.41 -1.90 7.33
CA ARG A 19 17.83 -3.28 7.00
C ARG A 19 16.63 -4.20 6.70
N PRO A 20 15.93 -3.98 5.58
CA PRO A 20 14.61 -4.57 5.29
C PRO A 20 14.62 -6.10 5.24
N TRP A 21 15.74 -6.70 4.82
CA TRP A 21 15.96 -8.14 4.79
C TRP A 21 15.85 -8.83 6.16
N ARG A 22 15.87 -8.09 7.27
CA ARG A 22 15.61 -8.65 8.60
C ARG A 22 14.20 -9.24 8.72
N ALA A 23 13.22 -8.69 7.99
CA ALA A 23 11.85 -9.20 8.00
C ALA A 23 11.76 -10.63 7.43
N LEU A 24 12.64 -10.99 6.49
CA LEU A 24 12.69 -12.33 5.89
C LEU A 24 13.19 -13.42 6.86
N ARG A 25 13.71 -13.04 8.04
CA ARG A 25 14.08 -13.98 9.09
C ARG A 25 12.89 -14.38 9.97
N ALA A 26 11.76 -13.69 9.87
CA ALA A 26 10.56 -14.06 10.58
C ALA A 26 9.92 -15.26 9.87
N ASP A 27 9.55 -16.28 10.64
CA ASP A 27 8.90 -17.47 10.13
C ASP A 27 7.55 -17.11 9.47
N GLY A 28 7.26 -17.72 8.33
CA GLY A 28 5.97 -17.54 7.63
C GLY A 28 5.88 -16.35 6.68
N VAL A 29 6.79 -15.37 6.73
CA VAL A 29 6.71 -14.14 5.90
C VAL A 29 7.17 -14.34 4.45
N LEU A 30 8.10 -15.28 4.21
CA LEU A 30 8.73 -15.48 2.89
C LEU A 30 7.73 -15.89 1.80
N GLN A 31 6.91 -16.90 2.08
CA GLN A 31 5.96 -17.45 1.12
C GLN A 31 4.94 -16.42 0.62
N PRO A 32 4.22 -15.68 1.50
CA PRO A 32 3.23 -14.72 1.04
C PRO A 32 3.89 -13.46 0.45
N TRP A 33 5.11 -13.12 0.85
CA TRP A 33 5.89 -12.06 0.20
C TRP A 33 6.24 -12.41 -1.25
N LEU A 34 6.71 -13.63 -1.51
CA LEU A 34 6.99 -14.10 -2.88
C LEU A 34 5.71 -14.12 -3.72
N ALA A 35 4.57 -14.53 -3.13
CA ALA A 35 3.28 -14.45 -3.81
C ALA A 35 2.94 -13.00 -4.20
N CYS A 36 3.14 -12.02 -3.32
CA CYS A 36 2.95 -10.61 -3.65
C CYS A 36 3.90 -10.13 -4.77
N LEU A 37 5.17 -10.53 -4.75
CA LEU A 37 6.14 -10.18 -5.79
C LEU A 37 5.75 -10.74 -7.17
N VAL A 38 5.04 -11.86 -7.22
CA VAL A 38 4.55 -12.46 -8.47
C VAL A 38 3.22 -11.84 -8.90
N LEU A 39 2.27 -11.65 -7.98
CA LEU A 39 0.91 -11.23 -8.29
C LEU A 39 0.78 -9.71 -8.53
N LEU A 40 1.40 -8.89 -7.68
CA LEU A 40 1.23 -7.44 -7.75
C LEU A 40 1.74 -6.79 -9.05
N PRO A 41 2.81 -7.27 -9.72
CA PRO A 41 3.16 -6.76 -11.04
C PRO A 41 2.01 -6.88 -12.06
N TRP A 42 1.26 -8.00 -12.05
CA TRP A 42 0.11 -8.18 -12.94
C TRP A 42 -1.03 -7.24 -12.57
N VAL A 43 -1.27 -7.06 -11.26
CA VAL A 43 -2.27 -6.10 -10.76
C VAL A 43 -1.93 -4.68 -11.21
N TRP A 44 -0.65 -4.30 -11.14
CA TRP A 44 -0.19 -2.99 -11.58
C TRP A 44 -0.21 -2.83 -13.10
N ALA A 45 0.09 -3.90 -13.84
CA ALA A 45 -0.02 -3.92 -15.31
C ALA A 45 -1.46 -3.74 -15.80
N ALA A 46 -2.46 -4.12 -14.99
CA ALA A 46 -3.88 -3.98 -15.31
C ALA A 46 -4.40 -2.54 -15.18
N GLN A 47 -3.53 -1.55 -14.98
CA GLN A 47 -3.91 -0.15 -14.92
C GLN A 47 -4.71 0.29 -16.15
N ARG A 48 -5.74 1.10 -15.88
CA ARG A 48 -6.51 1.79 -16.91
C ARG A 48 -6.60 3.27 -16.55
N VAL A 49 -6.56 4.13 -17.57
CA VAL A 49 -6.85 5.55 -17.42
C VAL A 49 -8.29 5.76 -17.86
N MET A 50 -9.13 6.26 -16.97
CA MET A 50 -10.53 6.56 -17.28
C MET A 50 -10.65 7.94 -17.95
N PRO A 51 -11.77 8.19 -18.67
CA PRO A 51 -12.13 9.54 -19.09
C PRO A 51 -12.10 10.50 -17.89
N GLY A 52 -11.39 11.63 -18.01
CA GLY A 52 -11.11 12.53 -16.88
C GLY A 52 -9.76 12.28 -16.19
N GLY A 53 -8.87 11.48 -16.77
CA GLY A 53 -7.46 11.41 -16.34
C GLY A 53 -7.20 10.67 -15.03
N VAL A 54 -8.22 10.03 -14.43
CA VAL A 54 -8.05 9.20 -13.22
C VAL A 54 -7.45 7.85 -13.61
N SER A 55 -6.27 7.56 -13.07
CA SER A 55 -5.67 6.22 -13.14
C SER A 55 -6.35 5.28 -12.15
N VAL A 56 -7.01 4.26 -12.67
CA VAL A 56 -7.57 3.15 -11.88
C VAL A 56 -6.54 2.03 -11.86
N GLN A 57 -5.94 1.83 -10.70
CA GLN A 57 -5.00 0.75 -10.44
C GLN A 57 -5.09 0.35 -8.97
N LEU A 58 -5.23 -0.94 -8.71
CA LEU A 58 -5.09 -1.49 -7.37
C LEU A 58 -3.58 -1.51 -7.02
N SER A 59 -3.20 -0.85 -5.93
CA SER A 59 -1.88 -0.79 -5.31
C SER A 59 -1.49 -2.06 -4.56
N GLY A 60 -2.26 -2.49 -3.56
CA GLY A 60 -1.83 -3.52 -2.59
C GLY A 60 -0.67 -3.11 -1.67
N ALA A 61 -0.23 -1.84 -1.67
CA ALA A 61 0.88 -1.38 -0.83
C ALA A 61 0.57 -1.44 0.67
N CYS A 62 -0.66 -1.11 1.08
CA CYS A 62 -1.08 -1.19 2.48
C CYS A 62 -1.03 -2.64 2.99
N LEU A 63 -1.51 -3.59 2.18
CA LEU A 63 -1.43 -5.01 2.46
C LEU A 63 0.03 -5.47 2.62
N LEU A 64 0.92 -5.10 1.70
CA LEU A 64 2.35 -5.38 1.81
C LEU A 64 2.95 -4.87 3.12
N VAL A 65 2.62 -3.64 3.53
CA VAL A 65 3.09 -3.08 4.82
C VAL A 65 2.63 -3.93 6.00
N LEU A 66 1.40 -4.45 5.97
CA LEU A 66 0.88 -5.31 7.03
C LEU A 66 1.56 -6.69 7.06
N MET A 67 1.86 -7.23 5.87
CA MET A 67 2.44 -8.56 5.67
C MET A 67 3.93 -8.63 5.98
N VAL A 68 4.71 -7.68 5.48
CA VAL A 68 6.19 -7.75 5.52
C VAL A 68 6.83 -6.59 6.28
N GLY A 69 6.03 -5.65 6.77
CA GLY A 69 6.51 -4.41 7.36
C GLY A 69 6.92 -3.37 6.31
N TRP A 70 6.95 -2.11 6.72
CA TRP A 70 7.20 -0.98 5.81
C TRP A 70 8.55 -1.03 5.08
N PRO A 71 9.71 -1.34 5.72
CA PRO A 71 10.99 -1.32 5.02
C PRO A 71 11.06 -2.31 3.86
N LEU A 72 10.57 -3.54 4.07
CA LEU A 72 10.57 -4.56 3.02
C LEU A 72 9.48 -4.28 1.98
N ALA A 73 8.33 -3.73 2.37
CA ALA A 73 7.29 -3.31 1.43
C ALA A 73 7.82 -2.25 0.44
N VAL A 74 8.49 -1.20 0.94
CA VAL A 74 9.09 -0.15 0.08
C VAL A 74 10.10 -0.74 -0.90
N LEU A 75 10.97 -1.63 -0.45
CA LEU A 75 11.93 -2.30 -1.33
C LEU A 75 11.24 -3.18 -2.38
N SER A 76 10.16 -3.85 -2.00
CA SER A 76 9.39 -4.75 -2.87
C SER A 76 8.60 -4.01 -3.95
N LEU A 77 8.16 -2.78 -3.67
CA LEU A 77 7.41 -1.98 -4.62
C LEU A 77 8.25 -1.57 -5.84
N LEU A 78 9.59 -1.52 -5.75
CA LEU A 78 10.46 -1.24 -6.89
C LEU A 78 10.33 -2.28 -8.03
N PRO A 79 10.63 -3.58 -7.81
CA PRO A 79 10.47 -4.59 -8.85
C PRO A 79 9.00 -4.75 -9.26
N ILE A 80 8.05 -4.57 -8.33
CA ILE A 80 6.61 -4.61 -8.65
C ILE A 80 6.25 -3.54 -9.68
N ALA A 81 6.66 -2.28 -9.44
CA ALA A 81 6.39 -1.18 -10.35
C ALA A 81 7.14 -1.32 -11.67
N ALA A 82 8.41 -1.75 -11.63
CA ALA A 82 9.21 -1.92 -12.85
C ALA A 82 8.65 -3.03 -13.76
N ILE A 83 8.35 -4.20 -13.20
CA ILE A 83 7.78 -5.33 -13.95
C ILE A 83 6.35 -4.99 -14.38
N GLY A 84 5.54 -4.39 -13.50
CA GLY A 84 4.18 -3.97 -13.83
C GLY A 84 4.13 -2.95 -14.96
N ALA A 85 5.04 -1.97 -14.97
CA ALA A 85 5.16 -1.00 -16.05
C ALA A 85 5.57 -1.65 -17.37
N TRP A 86 6.52 -2.59 -17.32
CA TRP A 86 6.94 -3.35 -18.50
C TRP A 86 5.79 -4.20 -19.07
N LEU A 87 5.08 -4.94 -18.23
CA LEU A 87 3.92 -5.76 -18.62
C LEU A 87 2.76 -4.91 -19.15
N GLY A 88 2.52 -3.74 -18.55
CA GLY A 88 1.42 -2.84 -18.90
C GLY A 88 1.74 -1.88 -20.06
N GLY A 89 2.97 -1.86 -20.57
CA GLY A 89 3.42 -0.88 -21.57
C GLY A 89 3.37 0.57 -21.07
N ILE A 90 3.55 0.78 -19.76
CA ILE A 90 3.45 2.10 -19.11
C ILE A 90 4.79 2.82 -19.23
N ALA A 91 4.76 4.10 -19.62
CA ALA A 91 5.98 4.90 -19.75
C ALA A 91 6.66 5.14 -18.39
N TRP A 92 7.99 5.17 -18.37
CA TRP A 92 8.78 5.31 -17.14
C TRP A 92 8.40 6.51 -16.25
N PRO A 93 8.13 7.72 -16.78
CA PRO A 93 7.69 8.83 -15.93
C PRO A 93 6.38 8.53 -15.19
N GLN A 94 5.40 7.94 -15.89
CA GLN A 94 4.11 7.56 -15.31
C GLN A 94 4.28 6.45 -14.28
N ALA A 95 5.09 5.45 -14.59
CA ALA A 95 5.42 4.36 -13.67
C ALA A 95 6.08 4.88 -12.38
N LEU A 96 6.96 5.88 -12.48
CA LEU A 96 7.57 6.53 -11.33
C LEU A 96 6.54 7.29 -10.48
N ASP A 97 5.61 8.00 -11.12
CA ASP A 97 4.55 8.71 -10.41
C ASP A 97 3.59 7.73 -9.70
N HIS A 98 3.23 6.61 -10.33
CA HIS A 98 2.45 5.55 -9.67
C HIS A 98 3.20 4.92 -8.50
N LEU A 99 4.49 4.59 -8.70
CA LEU A 99 5.32 4.06 -7.63
C LEU A 99 5.39 5.02 -6.44
N ALA A 100 5.58 6.32 -6.70
CA ALA A 100 5.70 7.32 -5.66
C ALA A 100 4.42 7.48 -4.85
N TRP A 101 3.27 7.65 -5.52
CA TRP A 101 2.01 8.00 -4.87
C TRP A 101 1.17 6.77 -4.49
N ASN A 102 0.88 5.91 -5.47
CA ASN A 102 0.06 4.72 -5.26
C ASN A 102 0.80 3.66 -4.43
N GLY A 103 2.13 3.60 -4.55
CA GLY A 103 2.98 2.66 -3.80
C GLY A 103 3.53 3.25 -2.50
N MET A 104 4.55 4.09 -2.62
CA MET A 104 5.41 4.49 -1.48
C MET A 104 4.73 5.45 -0.51
N MET A 105 3.99 6.45 -1.02
CA MET A 105 3.22 7.36 -0.17
C MET A 105 2.12 6.61 0.57
N ALA A 106 1.33 5.80 -0.14
CA ALA A 106 0.29 4.96 0.47
C ALA A 106 0.88 4.01 1.53
N ALA A 107 1.99 3.32 1.24
CA ALA A 107 2.68 2.47 2.23
C ALA A 107 3.11 3.25 3.48
N THR A 108 3.65 4.46 3.29
CA THR A 108 4.14 5.30 4.39
C THR A 108 3.00 5.84 5.25
N LEU A 109 1.89 6.23 4.62
CA LEU A 109 0.68 6.63 5.33
C LEU A 109 0.03 5.45 6.06
N ALA A 110 0.02 4.26 5.46
CA ALA A 110 -0.46 3.05 6.12
C ALA A 110 0.37 2.71 7.36
N LEU A 111 1.70 2.89 7.30
CA LEU A 111 2.57 2.77 8.47
C LEU A 111 2.21 3.83 9.52
N SER A 112 2.17 5.11 9.16
CA SER A 112 2.02 6.20 10.13
C SER A 112 0.67 6.17 10.84
N ILE A 113 -0.42 6.05 10.09
CA ILE A 113 -1.78 5.92 10.65
C ILE A 113 -1.93 4.56 11.35
N GLY A 114 -1.29 3.51 10.85
CA GLY A 114 -1.21 2.21 11.52
C GLY A 114 -0.52 2.26 12.88
N LEU A 115 0.53 3.07 13.03
CA LEU A 115 1.21 3.28 14.33
C LEU A 115 0.32 4.08 15.28
N ALA A 116 -0.41 5.08 14.78
CA ALA A 116 -1.41 5.82 15.54
C ALA A 116 -2.53 4.89 16.06
N THR A 117 -3.09 4.03 15.22
CA THR A 117 -4.11 3.06 15.65
C THR A 117 -3.56 2.10 16.71
N ARG A 118 -2.33 1.62 16.56
CA ARG A 118 -1.65 0.79 17.57
C ARG A 118 -1.43 1.52 18.90
N ARG A 119 -1.22 2.83 18.88
CA ARG A 119 -0.92 3.65 20.07
C ARG A 119 -2.16 4.02 20.86
N TRP A 120 -3.29 4.25 20.18
CA TRP A 120 -4.48 4.87 20.78
C TRP A 120 -5.71 3.98 20.84
N LEU A 121 -5.85 2.98 19.97
CA LEU A 121 -7.03 2.10 19.99
C LEU A 121 -6.79 0.83 20.85
N PRO A 122 -7.87 0.18 21.34
CA PRO A 122 -7.78 -1.06 22.10
C PRO A 122 -7.10 -2.19 21.32
N HIS A 123 -6.41 -3.08 22.03
CA HIS A 123 -5.69 -4.19 21.41
C HIS A 123 -6.61 -5.41 21.28
N HIS A 124 -7.47 -5.40 20.27
CA HIS A 124 -8.41 -6.49 19.96
C HIS A 124 -8.28 -6.90 18.47
N PRO A 125 -8.57 -8.16 18.07
CA PRO A 125 -8.40 -8.60 16.68
C PRO A 125 -9.26 -7.78 15.71
N PHE A 126 -10.48 -7.45 16.14
CA PHE A 126 -11.39 -6.62 15.37
C PHE A 126 -10.83 -5.22 15.08
N VAL A 127 -10.12 -4.62 16.04
CA VAL A 127 -9.47 -3.31 15.86
C VAL A 127 -8.32 -3.41 14.87
N PHE A 128 -7.56 -4.51 14.88
CA PHE A 128 -6.52 -4.73 13.88
C PHE A 128 -7.13 -4.89 12.48
N ILE A 129 -8.13 -5.75 12.33
CA ILE A 129 -8.77 -6.04 11.04
C ILE A 129 -9.45 -4.78 10.50
N LEU A 130 -10.43 -4.22 11.22
CA LEU A 130 -11.17 -3.05 10.74
C LEU A 130 -10.33 -1.78 10.76
N GLY A 131 -9.54 -1.56 11.82
CA GLY A 131 -8.73 -0.37 11.94
C GLY A 131 -7.61 -0.36 10.92
N ARG A 132 -6.73 -1.37 10.92
CA ARG A 132 -5.53 -1.38 10.07
C ARG A 132 -5.78 -1.95 8.67
N GLY A 133 -6.61 -2.97 8.53
CA GLY A 133 -6.91 -3.60 7.24
C GLY A 133 -7.85 -2.78 6.36
N PHE A 134 -8.92 -2.21 6.94
CA PHE A 134 -9.92 -1.43 6.20
C PHE A 134 -9.68 0.08 6.30
N ILE A 135 -9.92 0.68 7.47
CA ILE A 135 -9.99 2.14 7.63
C ILE A 135 -8.65 2.82 7.32
N VAL A 136 -7.54 2.31 7.87
CA VAL A 136 -6.20 2.85 7.60
C VAL A 136 -5.86 2.74 6.11
N THR A 137 -6.21 1.63 5.46
CA THR A 137 -6.01 1.47 4.01
C THR A 137 -6.79 2.52 3.22
N ALA A 138 -8.09 2.69 3.52
CA ALA A 138 -8.91 3.70 2.85
C ALA A 138 -8.33 5.12 3.04
N LEU A 139 -7.95 5.47 4.27
CA LEU A 139 -7.38 6.78 4.58
C LEU A 139 -6.02 6.99 3.91
N ALA A 140 -5.14 5.99 3.93
CA ALA A 140 -3.82 6.07 3.32
C ALA A 140 -3.90 6.25 1.80
N MET A 141 -4.76 5.46 1.14
CA MET A 141 -4.98 5.54 -0.30
C MET A 141 -5.63 6.88 -0.70
N MET A 142 -6.66 7.31 0.04
CA MET A 142 -7.34 8.57 -0.22
C MET A 142 -6.41 9.77 -0.03
N ALA A 143 -5.64 9.78 1.05
CA ALA A 143 -4.68 10.85 1.31
C ALA A 143 -3.56 10.87 0.26
N ALA A 144 -3.00 9.71 -0.11
CA ALA A 144 -1.99 9.62 -1.17
C ALA A 144 -2.53 10.11 -2.52
N GLY A 145 -3.73 9.69 -2.92
CA GLY A 145 -4.39 10.13 -4.16
C GLY A 145 -4.71 11.63 -4.16
N THR A 146 -5.19 12.15 -3.03
CA THR A 146 -5.48 13.58 -2.85
C THR A 146 -4.20 14.41 -2.96
N MET A 147 -3.13 14.03 -2.27
CA MET A 147 -1.83 14.72 -2.36
C MET A 147 -1.27 14.66 -3.79
N SER A 148 -1.38 13.52 -4.46
CA SER A 148 -0.99 13.39 -5.86
C SER A 148 -1.77 14.35 -6.76
N ALA A 149 -3.10 14.45 -6.59
CA ALA A 149 -3.94 15.35 -7.39
C ALA A 149 -3.61 16.84 -7.18
N TYR A 150 -3.14 17.24 -6.00
CA TYR A 150 -2.69 18.61 -5.76
C TYR A 150 -1.29 18.90 -6.33
N VAL A 151 -0.37 17.93 -6.29
CA VAL A 151 0.98 18.08 -6.85
C VAL A 151 0.97 17.97 -8.37
N GLN A 152 0.06 17.17 -8.91
CA GLN A 152 -0.10 16.86 -10.32
C GLN A 152 -1.56 17.13 -10.72
N PRO A 153 -1.93 18.41 -10.85
CA PRO A 153 -3.31 18.77 -11.14
C PRO A 153 -3.78 18.14 -12.45
N PRO A 154 -5.03 17.65 -12.49
CA PRO A 154 -5.60 17.09 -13.69
C PRO A 154 -5.71 18.15 -14.79
N PRO A 155 -5.88 17.76 -16.06
CA PRO A 155 -6.11 18.71 -17.15
C PRO A 155 -7.28 19.65 -16.83
N GLU A 156 -7.23 20.89 -17.32
CA GLU A 156 -8.24 21.93 -17.03
C GLU A 156 -9.68 21.51 -17.41
N SER A 157 -9.84 20.57 -18.34
CA SER A 157 -11.12 19.99 -18.73
C SER A 157 -11.72 19.03 -17.70
N THR A 158 -10.97 18.68 -16.65
CA THR A 158 -11.35 17.71 -15.63
C THR A 158 -11.56 18.40 -14.29
N GLU A 159 -12.75 18.24 -13.72
CA GLU A 159 -13.06 18.77 -12.40
C GLU A 159 -12.32 17.99 -11.29
N LEU A 160 -11.60 18.71 -10.41
CA LEU A 160 -10.90 18.09 -9.28
C LEU A 160 -11.83 17.24 -8.40
N GLY A 161 -13.09 17.66 -8.20
CA GLY A 161 -14.07 16.90 -7.44
C GLY A 161 -14.30 15.50 -8.00
N SER A 162 -14.35 15.36 -9.33
CA SER A 162 -14.51 14.06 -10.00
C SER A 162 -13.30 13.14 -9.80
N VAL A 163 -12.09 13.71 -9.82
CA VAL A 163 -10.84 13.00 -9.58
C VAL A 163 -10.76 12.51 -8.13
N LEU A 164 -11.13 13.36 -7.17
CA LEU A 164 -11.16 12.99 -5.75
C LEU A 164 -12.23 11.93 -5.45
N LEU A 165 -13.39 12.00 -6.10
CA LEU A 165 -14.41 10.96 -6.04
C LEU A 165 -13.85 9.63 -6.59
N GLY A 166 -13.16 9.66 -7.74
CA GLY A 166 -12.48 8.48 -8.29
C GLY A 166 -11.49 7.86 -7.31
N HIS A 167 -10.62 8.67 -6.68
CA HIS A 167 -9.70 8.20 -5.65
C HIS A 167 -10.42 7.65 -4.42
N TRP A 168 -11.56 8.23 -4.01
CA TRP A 168 -12.36 7.73 -2.89
C TRP A 168 -12.90 6.32 -3.16
N LEU A 169 -13.47 6.11 -4.34
CA LEU A 169 -13.99 4.80 -4.74
C LEU A 169 -12.87 3.76 -4.81
N MET A 170 -11.72 4.14 -5.38
CA MET A 170 -10.55 3.27 -5.42
C MET A 170 -10.00 2.93 -4.03
N ALA A 171 -9.94 3.92 -3.15
CA ALA A 171 -9.49 3.73 -1.77
C ALA A 171 -10.38 2.73 -1.00
N TRP A 172 -11.69 2.74 -1.26
CA TRP A 172 -12.60 1.74 -0.70
C TRP A 172 -12.40 0.36 -1.32
N GLY A 173 -12.20 0.26 -2.64
CA GLY A 173 -11.86 -1.00 -3.29
C GLY A 173 -10.62 -1.65 -2.67
N GLU A 174 -9.57 -0.86 -2.49
CA GLU A 174 -8.35 -1.24 -1.76
C GLU A 174 -8.60 -1.69 -0.33
N ALA A 175 -9.38 -0.91 0.42
CA ALA A 175 -9.69 -1.19 1.81
C ALA A 175 -10.46 -2.49 1.98
N PHE A 176 -11.42 -2.77 1.10
CA PHE A 176 -12.15 -4.03 1.13
C PHE A 176 -11.25 -5.22 0.77
N SER A 177 -10.45 -5.13 -0.29
CA SER A 177 -9.53 -6.21 -0.67
C SER A 177 -8.47 -6.47 0.41
N THR A 178 -7.83 -5.42 0.91
CA THR A 178 -6.81 -5.51 1.98
C THR A 178 -7.43 -6.03 3.27
N GLY A 179 -8.55 -5.45 3.69
CA GLY A 179 -9.23 -5.83 4.92
C GLY A 179 -9.72 -7.27 4.92
N MET A 180 -10.27 -7.75 3.81
CA MET A 180 -10.69 -9.14 3.65
C MET A 180 -9.51 -10.11 3.73
N LEU A 181 -8.41 -9.83 3.01
CA LEU A 181 -7.21 -10.66 3.07
C LEU A 181 -6.59 -10.67 4.47
N VAL A 182 -6.53 -9.51 5.14
CA VAL A 182 -6.07 -9.40 6.52
C VAL A 182 -6.95 -10.23 7.46
N ALA A 183 -8.27 -10.19 7.32
CA ALA A 183 -9.17 -11.00 8.14
C ALA A 183 -8.92 -12.51 7.94
N ILE A 184 -8.76 -12.95 6.69
CA ILE A 184 -8.41 -14.34 6.35
C ILE A 184 -7.07 -14.73 6.98
N PHE A 185 -6.05 -13.89 6.85
CA PHE A 185 -4.73 -14.19 7.40
C PHE A 185 -4.75 -14.23 8.92
N VAL A 186 -5.40 -13.28 9.61
CA VAL A 186 -5.55 -13.33 11.07
C VAL A 186 -6.23 -14.63 11.53
N ALA A 187 -7.23 -15.12 10.79
CA ALA A 187 -7.97 -16.32 11.15
C ALA A 187 -7.22 -17.64 10.85
N PHE A 188 -6.50 -17.72 9.73
CA PHE A 188 -5.95 -19.00 9.23
C PHE A 188 -4.42 -19.07 9.19
N LYS A 189 -3.74 -17.93 9.02
CA LYS A 189 -2.29 -17.81 8.80
C LYS A 189 -1.74 -16.50 9.41
N PRO A 190 -1.86 -16.27 10.73
CA PRO A 190 -1.44 -15.02 11.36
C PRO A 190 0.05 -14.73 11.15
N GLU A 191 0.87 -15.76 10.96
CA GLU A 191 2.30 -15.67 10.63
C GLU A 191 2.59 -14.96 9.29
N TRP A 192 1.61 -14.81 8.40
CA TRP A 192 1.75 -14.05 7.15
C TRP A 192 1.67 -12.53 7.35
N LEU A 193 1.35 -12.08 8.56
CA LEU A 193 1.22 -10.67 8.92
C LEU A 193 2.32 -10.26 9.90
N ALA A 194 3.45 -9.75 9.42
CA ALA A 194 4.55 -9.27 10.28
C ALA A 194 4.15 -8.17 11.27
N THR A 195 3.04 -7.46 11.01
CA THR A 195 2.53 -6.42 11.92
C THR A 195 1.48 -6.93 12.93
N TRP A 196 1.07 -8.19 12.81
CA TRP A 196 0.19 -8.88 13.74
C TRP A 196 0.98 -9.48 14.92
N SER A 197 0.34 -9.64 16.07
CA SER A 197 0.91 -10.29 17.25
C SER A 197 -0.20 -10.83 18.14
N ASP A 198 -0.27 -12.15 18.28
CA ASP A 198 -1.25 -12.84 19.14
C ASP A 198 -1.19 -12.31 20.56
N ALA A 199 0.01 -12.22 21.15
CA ALA A 199 0.22 -11.74 22.51
C ALA A 199 -0.28 -10.30 22.75
N ARG A 200 -0.46 -9.51 21.69
CA ARG A 200 -1.00 -8.15 21.76
C ARG A 200 -2.50 -8.12 21.58
N TYR A 201 -3.01 -8.85 20.59
CA TYR A 201 -4.39 -8.68 20.13
C TYR A 201 -5.34 -9.76 20.62
N LEU A 202 -4.87 -10.90 21.10
CA LEU A 202 -5.72 -11.92 21.72
C LEU A 202 -5.81 -11.71 23.24
N PRO A 203 -6.98 -11.98 23.84
CA PRO A 203 -7.10 -12.10 25.29
C PRO A 203 -6.10 -13.13 25.81
N LYS A 204 -5.58 -12.91 27.02
CA LYS A 204 -4.84 -13.93 27.76
C LYS A 204 -5.87 -14.78 28.48
N ASP A 205 -5.87 -16.08 28.21
CA ASP A 205 -6.64 -17.06 28.97
C ASP A 205 -6.12 -17.17 30.42
#